data_AF-A0A2T0VNI6-F1
#
_entry.id   AF-A0A2T0VNI6-F1
#
_cell.length_a   1.000
_cell.length_b   1.000
_cell.length_c   1.000
_cell.angle_alpha   90.00
_cell.angle_beta   90.00
_cell.angle_gamma   90.00
#
_symmetry.space_group_name_H-M   'P 1'
#
loop_
_entity.id
_entity.type
_entity.pdbx_description
1 polymer ?
#
loop_
_entity_poly.entity_id
_entity_poly.type
_entity_poly.pdbx_seq_one_letter_code
_entity_poly.pdbx_strand_id
1 'polypeptide(L)'
;MRFHQVKELVAWAADYHRGLAEQYDQLAAGDVSDRVRMALEYLAEHERKMQTELANYLEEGSDHRKVLETWFDDPTDFPHAPTLDRLTECVSCDSVQDVLSTALTMHRTLQDLYAHRVERASAEAEREFFASLSSGHEAEVRRLARDMQRLEDY
;
A
#
# COMPACT_ATOMS: atom_id res chain seq x y z
N MET A 1 15.60 -5.80 -5.59
CA MET A 1 15.94 -5.06 -4.35
C MET A 1 16.04 -6.09 -3.23
N ARG A 2 17.01 -5.97 -2.31
CA ARG A 2 17.16 -6.83 -1.13
C ARG A 2 16.88 -5.98 0.10
N PHE A 3 15.99 -6.43 0.97
CA PHE A 3 15.76 -5.78 2.25
C PHE A 3 16.43 -6.59 3.35
N HIS A 4 17.15 -5.91 4.22
CA HIS A 4 17.92 -6.49 5.32
C HIS A 4 17.24 -6.22 6.66
N GLN A 5 16.46 -5.14 6.76
CA GLN A 5 15.75 -4.75 7.98
C GLN A 5 14.28 -4.45 7.74
N VAL A 6 13.46 -4.63 8.79
CA VAL A 6 12.02 -4.32 8.77
C VAL A 6 11.78 -2.88 8.32
N LYS A 7 12.59 -1.93 8.79
CA LYS A 7 12.50 -0.52 8.37
C LYS A 7 12.66 -0.30 6.86
N GLU A 8 13.47 -1.11 6.17
CA GLU A 8 13.66 -0.96 4.73
C GLU A 8 12.42 -1.44 3.97
N LEU A 9 11.74 -2.47 4.47
CA LEU A 9 10.48 -2.93 3.90
C LEU A 9 9.36 -1.90 4.14
N VAL A 10 9.29 -1.32 5.35
CA VAL A 10 8.33 -0.26 5.67
C VAL A 10 8.60 1.00 4.84
N ALA A 11 9.87 1.38 4.65
CA ALA A 11 10.25 2.50 3.79
C ALA A 11 9.85 2.25 2.33
N TRP A 12 10.06 1.03 1.82
CA TRP A 12 9.61 0.67 0.48
C TRP A 12 8.10 0.67 0.34
N ALA A 13 7.36 0.19 1.34
CA ALA A 13 5.91 0.28 1.35
C ALA A 13 5.44 1.74 1.33
N ALA A 14 6.08 2.63 2.11
CA ALA A 14 5.78 4.06 2.10
C ALA A 14 6.05 4.68 0.72
N ASP A 15 7.18 4.34 0.08
CA ASP A 15 7.52 4.80 -1.27
C ASP A 15 6.54 4.27 -2.33
N TYR A 16 6.06 3.03 -2.14
CA TYR A 16 5.07 2.41 -3.00
C TYR A 16 3.74 3.16 -2.95
N HIS A 17 3.24 3.43 -1.74
CA HIS A 17 2.03 4.24 -1.53
C HIS A 17 2.19 5.66 -2.09
N ARG A 18 3.37 6.29 -1.94
CA ARG A 18 3.66 7.59 -2.56
C ARG A 18 3.52 7.54 -4.08
N GLY A 19 4.11 6.53 -4.73
CA GLY A 19 4.06 6.38 -6.18
C GLY A 19 2.63 6.16 -6.69
N LEU A 20 1.82 5.39 -5.96
CA LEU A 20 0.39 5.22 -6.28
C LEU A 20 -0.38 6.55 -6.16
N ALA A 21 -0.15 7.32 -5.10
CA ALA A 21 -0.78 8.62 -4.93
C ALA A 21 -0.45 9.59 -6.08
N GLU A 22 0.83 9.70 -6.42
CA GLU A 22 1.30 10.54 -7.53
C GLU A 22 0.70 10.10 -8.87
N GLN A 23 0.56 8.79 -9.08
CA GLN A 23 -0.04 8.27 -10.30
C GLN A 23 -1.53 8.58 -10.39
N TYR A 24 -2.29 8.38 -9.30
CA TYR A 24 -3.72 8.73 -9.28
C TYR A 24 -3.94 10.22 -9.50
N ASP A 25 -3.09 11.10 -8.93
CA ASP A 25 -3.13 12.54 -9.20
C ASP A 25 -2.87 12.86 -10.68
N GLN A 26 -1.89 12.21 -11.30
CA GLN A 26 -1.60 12.41 -12.73
C GLN A 26 -2.77 11.96 -13.61
N LEU A 27 -3.41 10.84 -13.27
CA LEU A 27 -4.59 10.35 -13.98
C LEU A 27 -5.81 11.27 -13.77
N ALA A 28 -5.99 11.82 -12.56
CA ALA A 28 -7.04 12.78 -12.26
C ALA A 28 -6.85 14.10 -13.02
N ALA A 29 -5.60 14.52 -13.24
CA ALA A 29 -5.25 15.68 -14.05
C ALA A 29 -5.41 15.47 -15.57
N GLY A 30 -5.66 14.22 -16.00
CA GLY A 30 -5.91 13.87 -17.39
C GLY A 30 -7.33 14.14 -17.87
N ASP A 31 -7.63 13.68 -19.09
CA ASP A 31 -8.98 13.77 -19.67
C ASP A 31 -9.85 12.60 -19.20
N VAL A 32 -10.34 12.71 -17.97
CA VAL A 32 -11.24 11.74 -17.33
C VAL A 32 -12.56 12.38 -16.94
N SER A 33 -13.62 11.57 -16.87
CA SER A 33 -14.93 12.03 -16.40
C SER A 33 -14.86 12.57 -14.98
N ASP A 34 -15.75 13.50 -14.61
CA ASP A 34 -15.76 14.11 -13.27
C ASP A 34 -15.87 13.07 -12.15
N ARG A 35 -16.67 12.01 -12.34
CA ARG A 35 -16.79 10.90 -11.40
C ARG A 35 -15.48 10.14 -11.23
N VAL A 36 -14.81 9.80 -12.33
CA VAL A 36 -13.50 9.11 -12.30
C VAL A 36 -12.44 9.99 -11.66
N ARG A 37 -12.46 11.30 -11.92
CA ARG A 37 -11.57 12.27 -11.27
C ARG A 37 -11.74 12.25 -9.75
N MET A 38 -12.97 12.36 -9.27
CA MET A 38 -13.26 12.32 -7.83
C MET A 38 -12.81 11.00 -7.18
N ALA A 39 -13.01 9.88 -7.87
CA ALA A 39 -12.56 8.57 -7.43
C ALA A 39 -11.02 8.47 -7.34
N LEU A 40 -10.32 8.98 -8.35
CA LEU A 40 -8.86 9.04 -8.38
C LEU A 40 -8.29 9.97 -7.30
N GLU A 41 -8.87 11.15 -7.11
CA GLU A 41 -8.49 12.07 -6.02
C GLU A 41 -8.69 11.42 -4.64
N TYR A 42 -9.81 10.71 -4.45
CA TYR A 42 -10.08 9.97 -3.21
C TYR A 42 -9.05 8.87 -2.96
N LEU A 43 -8.68 8.12 -4.00
CA LEU A 43 -7.62 7.12 -3.93
C LEU A 43 -6.27 7.74 -3.63
N ALA A 44 -5.90 8.84 -4.30
CA ALA A 44 -4.64 9.53 -4.05
C ALA A 44 -4.51 9.98 -2.59
N GLU A 45 -5.59 10.52 -2.01
CA GLU A 45 -5.63 10.90 -0.60
C GLU A 45 -5.51 9.68 0.34
N HIS A 46 -6.15 8.57 -0.02
CA HIS A 46 -6.04 7.32 0.72
C HIS A 46 -4.59 6.81 0.77
N GLU A 47 -3.93 6.76 -0.39
CA GLU A 47 -2.53 6.32 -0.50
C GLU A 47 -1.58 7.26 0.25
N ARG A 48 -1.79 8.58 0.19
CA ARG A 48 -1.03 9.56 0.99
C ARG A 48 -1.16 9.32 2.48
N LYS A 49 -2.38 9.02 2.95
CA LYS A 49 -2.64 8.70 4.35
C LYS A 49 -1.86 7.45 4.77
N MET A 50 -1.93 6.37 3.97
CA MET A 50 -1.17 5.14 4.22
C MET A 50 0.35 5.37 4.24
N GLN A 51 0.86 6.16 3.28
CA GLN A 51 2.26 6.55 3.23
C GLN A 51 2.68 7.34 4.48
N THR A 52 1.84 8.25 4.94
CA THR A 52 2.09 9.05 6.15
C THR A 52 2.10 8.17 7.40
N GLU A 53 1.15 7.24 7.53
CA GLU A 53 1.13 6.28 8.63
C GLU A 53 2.41 5.42 8.67
N LEU A 54 2.84 4.90 7.52
CA LEU A 54 4.10 4.16 7.39
C LEU A 54 5.34 5.00 7.69
N ALA A 55 5.37 6.26 7.24
CA ALA A 55 6.44 7.20 7.55
C ALA A 55 6.50 7.50 9.05
N ASN A 56 5.35 7.68 9.71
CA ASN A 56 5.26 7.91 11.15
C ASN A 56 5.79 6.69 11.95
N TYR A 57 5.59 5.46 11.45
CA TYR A 57 6.21 4.30 12.07
C TYR A 57 7.75 4.38 12.00
N LEU A 58 8.31 4.87 10.88
CA LEU A 58 9.76 5.03 10.69
C LEU A 58 10.38 6.16 11.50
N GLU A 59 9.59 7.11 12.00
CA GLU A 59 10.10 8.21 12.82
C GLU A 59 10.70 7.71 14.15
N GLU A 60 11.76 8.39 14.60
CA GLU A 60 12.60 7.97 15.72
C GLU A 60 11.88 7.85 17.08
N GLY A 61 10.66 8.38 17.19
CA GLY A 61 9.84 8.39 18.40
C GLY A 61 8.80 7.27 18.50
N SER A 62 8.73 6.34 17.55
CA SER A 62 7.71 5.28 17.57
C SER A 62 8.07 4.15 18.56
N ASP A 63 7.06 3.63 19.28
CA ASP A 63 7.20 2.45 20.15
C ASP A 63 7.71 1.20 19.40
N HIS A 64 7.69 1.25 18.06
CA HIS A 64 8.05 0.17 17.15
C HIS A 64 9.52 0.18 16.72
N ARG A 65 10.35 1.11 17.21
CA ARG A 65 11.80 1.19 16.88
C ARG A 65 12.52 -0.16 17.02
N LYS A 66 12.23 -0.91 18.08
CA LYS A 66 12.83 -2.25 18.31
C LYS A 66 12.52 -3.23 17.17
N VAL A 67 11.30 -3.19 16.65
CA VAL A 67 10.89 -4.05 15.53
C VAL A 67 11.52 -3.59 14.22
N LEU A 68 11.59 -2.27 13.99
CA LEU A 68 12.17 -1.67 12.79
C LEU A 68 13.67 -1.94 12.63
N GLU A 69 14.40 -2.03 13.75
CA GLU A 69 15.82 -2.40 13.77
C GLU A 69 16.06 -3.91 13.67
N THR A 70 14.99 -4.73 13.63
CA THR A 70 15.09 -6.18 13.49
C THR A 70 15.61 -6.53 12.10
N TRP A 71 16.62 -7.40 12.06
CA TRP A 71 17.22 -7.93 10.85
C TRP A 71 16.41 -9.14 10.35
N PHE A 72 16.18 -9.21 9.05
CA PHE A 72 15.61 -10.41 8.44
C PHE A 72 16.66 -11.52 8.39
N ASP A 73 16.30 -12.74 8.80
CA ASP A 73 17.18 -13.91 8.75
C ASP A 73 17.54 -14.33 7.31
N ASP A 74 16.63 -14.13 6.35
CA ASP A 74 16.89 -14.42 4.93
C ASP A 74 16.47 -13.26 3.99
N PRO A 75 17.44 -12.54 3.39
CA PRO A 75 17.17 -11.47 2.43
C PRO A 75 16.74 -11.98 1.03
N THR A 76 16.66 -13.30 0.82
CA THR A 76 16.27 -13.95 -0.44
C THR A 76 14.76 -14.21 -0.54
N ASP A 77 14.02 -14.03 0.56
CA ASP A 77 12.56 -14.23 0.66
C ASP A 77 11.71 -13.06 0.14
N PHE A 78 12.24 -12.27 -0.78
CA PHE A 78 11.47 -11.26 -1.49
C PHE A 78 11.20 -11.77 -2.90
N PRO A 79 10.16 -12.59 -3.12
CA PRO A 79 9.72 -12.88 -4.47
C PRO A 79 9.31 -11.54 -5.09
N HIS A 80 10.16 -11.03 -5.99
CA HIS A 80 10.04 -9.78 -6.74
C HIS A 80 8.89 -8.87 -6.28
N ALA A 81 9.19 -7.96 -5.34
CA ALA A 81 8.27 -6.87 -5.04
C ALA A 81 7.87 -6.23 -6.40
N PRO A 82 6.57 -6.15 -6.72
CA PRO A 82 6.13 -5.65 -8.00
C PRO A 82 6.73 -4.26 -8.20
N THR A 83 7.41 -4.08 -9.33
CA THR A 83 7.99 -2.79 -9.68
C THR A 83 6.84 -1.83 -9.96
N LEU A 84 6.91 -0.61 -9.44
CA LEU A 84 5.93 0.45 -9.71
C LEU A 84 5.62 0.54 -11.23
N ASP A 85 6.63 0.38 -12.08
CA ASP A 85 6.51 0.34 -13.54
C ASP A 85 5.58 -0.77 -14.10
N ARG A 86 5.54 -1.95 -13.47
CA ARG A 86 4.63 -3.03 -13.90
C ARG A 86 3.19 -2.78 -13.49
N LEU A 87 3.00 -1.96 -12.47
CA LEU A 87 1.68 -1.64 -11.93
C LEU A 87 1.07 -0.47 -12.69
N THR A 88 1.91 0.48 -13.14
CA THR A 88 1.51 1.60 -14.01
C THR A 88 0.96 1.14 -15.36
N GLU A 89 1.40 -0.01 -15.89
CA GLU A 89 0.94 -0.55 -17.17
C GLU A 89 -0.49 -1.13 -17.14
N CYS A 90 -1.04 -1.42 -15.96
CA CYS A 90 -2.34 -2.07 -15.80
C CYS A 90 -3.49 -1.15 -15.41
N VAL A 91 -3.26 0.17 -15.27
CA VAL A 91 -4.31 1.09 -14.84
C VAL A 91 -5.24 1.44 -16.01
N SER A 92 -6.36 0.73 -16.15
CA SER A 92 -7.47 1.18 -17.00
C SER A 92 -8.30 2.20 -16.23
N CYS A 93 -8.50 3.38 -16.80
CA CYS A 93 -9.28 4.48 -16.22
C CYS A 93 -10.65 4.66 -16.89
N ASP A 94 -11.17 3.63 -17.53
CA ASP A 94 -12.42 3.70 -18.31
C ASP A 94 -13.64 3.91 -17.40
N SER A 95 -13.60 3.41 -16.17
CA SER A 95 -14.65 3.57 -15.17
C SER A 95 -14.12 3.67 -13.74
N VAL A 96 -14.95 4.19 -12.83
CA VAL A 96 -14.67 4.21 -11.38
C VAL A 96 -14.39 2.79 -10.87
N GLN A 97 -15.09 1.79 -11.43
CA GLN A 97 -14.96 0.40 -11.04
C GLN A 97 -13.64 -0.22 -11.52
N ASP A 98 -13.17 0.14 -12.72
CA ASP A 98 -11.86 -0.32 -13.22
C ASP A 98 -10.72 0.24 -12.39
N VAL A 99 -10.81 1.53 -12.04
CA VAL A 99 -9.86 2.19 -11.14
C VAL A 99 -9.88 1.53 -9.76
N LEU A 100 -11.06 1.25 -9.20
CA LEU A 100 -11.19 0.56 -7.92
C LEU A 100 -10.60 -0.86 -7.98
N SER A 101 -10.93 -1.64 -9.00
CA SER A 101 -10.44 -3.00 -9.18
C SER A 101 -8.91 -3.05 -9.29
N THR A 102 -8.34 -2.08 -10.00
CA THR A 102 -6.89 -1.90 -10.10
C THR A 102 -6.31 -1.60 -8.73
N ALA A 103 -6.85 -0.60 -8.01
CA ALA A 103 -6.38 -0.24 -6.67
C ALA A 103 -6.46 -1.43 -5.71
N LEU A 104 -7.56 -2.18 -5.70
CA LEU A 104 -7.73 -3.37 -4.87
C LEU A 104 -6.70 -4.46 -5.20
N THR A 105 -6.37 -4.64 -6.48
CA THR A 105 -5.31 -5.58 -6.92
C THR A 105 -3.94 -5.15 -6.38
N MET A 106 -3.64 -3.85 -6.41
CA MET A 106 -2.41 -3.29 -5.85
C MET A 106 -2.31 -3.53 -4.34
N HIS A 107 -3.39 -3.23 -3.61
CA HIS A 107 -3.47 -3.43 -2.17
C HIS A 107 -3.36 -4.90 -1.79
N ARG A 108 -4.03 -5.79 -2.54
CA ARG A 108 -3.94 -7.23 -2.32
C ARG A 108 -2.51 -7.75 -2.48
N THR A 109 -1.75 -7.21 -3.44
CA THR A 109 -0.34 -7.58 -3.62
C THR A 109 0.51 -7.16 -2.41
N LEU A 110 0.27 -5.99 -1.82
CA LEU A 110 0.90 -5.57 -0.56
C LEU A 110 0.47 -6.45 0.61
N GLN A 111 -0.81 -6.79 0.71
CA GLN A 111 -1.31 -7.67 1.77
C GLN A 111 -0.69 -9.07 1.70
N ASP A 112 -0.58 -9.64 0.52
CA ASP A 112 0.08 -10.94 0.31
C ASP A 112 1.56 -10.86 0.73
N LEU A 113 2.23 -9.74 0.45
CA LEU A 113 3.61 -9.50 0.90
C LEU A 113 3.71 -9.44 2.44
N TYR A 114 2.79 -8.74 3.11
CA TYR A 114 2.76 -8.68 4.57
C TYR A 114 2.40 -10.03 5.20
N ALA A 115 1.44 -10.75 4.65
CA ALA A 115 1.06 -12.08 5.12
C ALA A 115 2.23 -13.07 5.00
N HIS A 116 2.93 -13.04 3.86
CA HIS A 116 4.14 -13.84 3.67
C HIS A 116 5.22 -13.51 4.70
N ARG A 117 5.35 -12.24 5.10
CA ARG A 117 6.28 -11.81 6.16
C ARG A 117 5.85 -12.30 7.54
N VAL A 118 4.57 -12.25 7.88
CA VAL A 118 4.03 -12.79 9.15
C VAL A 118 4.35 -14.29 9.27
N GLU A 119 4.30 -15.05 8.18
CA GLU A 119 4.61 -16.49 8.17
C GLU A 119 6.10 -16.80 8.32
N ARG A 120 6.97 -15.90 7.86
CA ARG A 120 8.44 -16.08 7.85
C ARG A 120 9.18 -15.30 8.92
N ALA A 121 8.47 -14.46 9.68
CA ALA A 121 9.03 -13.68 10.78
C ALA A 121 9.60 -14.61 11.85
N SER A 122 10.90 -14.50 12.10
CA SER A 122 11.59 -15.25 13.16
C SER A 122 11.28 -14.67 14.54
N ALA A 123 10.96 -13.37 14.62
CA ALA A 123 10.68 -12.67 15.86
C ALA A 123 9.17 -12.45 16.06
N GLU A 124 8.66 -12.70 17.27
CA GLU A 124 7.25 -12.47 17.60
C GLU A 124 6.85 -11.00 17.45
N ALA A 125 7.74 -10.07 17.80
CA ALA A 125 7.51 -8.64 17.66
C ALA A 125 7.41 -8.18 16.18
N GLU A 126 8.17 -8.83 15.29
CA GLU A 126 8.05 -8.62 13.83
C GLU A 126 6.70 -9.13 13.32
N ARG A 127 6.32 -10.33 13.75
CA ARG A 127 5.05 -10.96 13.39
C ARG A 127 3.85 -10.12 13.83
N GLU A 128 3.84 -9.64 15.07
CA GLU A 128 2.78 -8.78 15.60
C GLU A 128 2.68 -7.47 14.84
N PHE A 129 3.82 -6.85 14.52
CA PHE A 129 3.86 -5.60 13.76
C PHE A 129 3.27 -5.76 12.35
N PHE A 130 3.70 -6.77 11.59
CA PHE A 130 3.15 -7.01 10.26
C PHE A 130 1.69 -7.50 10.29
N ALA A 131 1.29 -8.26 11.31
CA ALA A 131 -0.10 -8.66 11.48
C ALA A 131 -1.01 -7.45 11.77
N SER A 132 -0.54 -6.50 12.60
CA SER A 132 -1.22 -5.24 12.87
C SER A 132 -1.34 -4.39 11.60
N LEU A 133 -0.26 -4.23 10.84
CA LEU A 133 -0.26 -3.53 9.56
C LEU A 133 -1.24 -4.15 8.55
N SER A 134 -1.23 -5.48 8.39
CA SER A 134 -2.11 -6.18 7.46
C SER A 134 -3.59 -6.02 7.83
N SER A 135 -3.92 -6.13 9.13
CA SER A 135 -5.27 -5.94 9.65
C SER A 135 -5.78 -4.50 9.45
N GLY A 136 -4.92 -3.50 9.74
CA GLY A 136 -5.24 -2.09 9.53
C GLY A 136 -5.49 -1.79 8.06
N HIS A 137 -4.60 -2.26 7.18
CA HIS A 137 -4.73 -2.11 5.74
C HIS A 137 -6.01 -2.76 5.20
N GLU A 138 -6.38 -3.96 5.67
CA GLU A 138 -7.61 -4.63 5.27
C GLU A 138 -8.87 -3.84 5.69
N ALA A 139 -8.86 -3.24 6.89
CA ALA A 139 -9.96 -2.40 7.36
C ALA A 139 -10.13 -1.15 6.50
N GLU A 140 -9.02 -0.49 6.17
CA GLU A 140 -8.97 0.69 5.32
C GLU A 140 -9.41 0.38 3.88
N VAL A 141 -8.93 -0.71 3.27
CA VAL A 141 -9.34 -1.17 1.93
C VAL A 141 -10.84 -1.46 1.87
N ARG A 142 -11.39 -2.15 2.88
CA ARG A 142 -12.83 -2.41 2.94
C ARG A 142 -13.64 -1.12 3.05
N ARG A 143 -13.12 -0.10 3.73
CA ARG A 143 -13.77 1.21 3.84
C ARG A 143 -13.72 1.94 2.50
N LEU A 144 -12.55 1.97 1.85
CA LEU A 144 -12.35 2.53 0.52
C LEU A 144 -13.32 1.91 -0.50
N ALA A 145 -13.40 0.58 -0.57
CA ALA A 145 -14.27 -0.11 -1.52
C ALA A 145 -15.75 0.28 -1.32
N ARG A 146 -16.21 0.40 -0.07
CA ARG A 146 -17.57 0.85 0.23
C ARG A 146 -17.81 2.31 -0.18
N ASP A 147 -16.86 3.19 0.09
CA ASP A 147 -17.00 4.62 -0.24
C ASP A 147 -17.00 4.84 -1.77
N MET A 148 -16.18 4.07 -2.50
CA MET A 148 -16.13 4.07 -3.96
C MET A 148 -17.40 3.50 -4.60
N GLN A 149 -17.97 2.43 -4.05
CA GLN A 149 -19.29 1.92 -4.49
C GLN A 149 -20.38 2.98 -4.34
N ARG A 150 -20.36 3.75 -3.24
CA ARG A 150 -21.31 4.85 -3.07
C ARG A 150 -21.12 5.95 -4.10
N LEU A 151 -19.88 6.27 -4.47
CA LEU A 151 -19.58 7.24 -5.55
C LEU A 151 -20.07 6.77 -6.92
N GLU A 152 -20.10 5.46 -7.18
CA GLU A 152 -20.63 4.88 -8.42
C GLU A 152 -22.18 4.96 -8.47
N ASP A 153 -22.84 4.81 -7.32
CA ASP A 153 -24.30 4.85 -7.20
C ASP A 153 -24.92 6.28 -7.32
N TYR A 154 -24.10 7.35 -7.26
CA TYR A 154 -24.50 8.77 -7.40
C TYR A 154 -24.36 9.29 -8.83
#